data_AF-B0DKT0-F1
#
_entry.id   AF-B0DKT0-F1
#
_cell.length_a   1.000
_cell.length_b   1.000
_cell.length_c   1.000
_cell.angle_alpha   90.00
_cell.angle_beta   90.00
_cell.angle_gamma   90.00
#
_symmetry.space_group_name_H-M   'P 1'
#
loop_
_entity.id
_entity.type
_entity.pdbx_description
1 polymer ?
#
loop_
_entity_poly.entity_id
_entity_poly.type
_entity_poly.pdbx_seq_one_letter_code
_entity_poly.pdbx_strand_id
1 'polypeptide(L)'
;MKYNPDRPEAYNLANLPMRTAQSYWEIIKKLFAATSKTARVVITKSTGVSWLPLCAASRAFLHPTYFPLDPFHLFYKNGTAFIRDIWTIFSSETETIHLPANKAWEFGSLVAKAMVSLPPSFCGPIHDPHLKCQSQYKVYEWMALLHWYIIPIGIELGFNSLVLQNFSLFAEAVEFAMTISE
;
A
#
# COMPACT_ATOMS: atom_id res chain seq x y z
N MET A 1 -21.04 0.45 -12.86
CA MET A 1 -20.06 1.42 -13.42
C MET A 1 -18.78 0.68 -13.71
N LYS A 2 -18.13 0.86 -14.88
CA LYS A 2 -16.80 0.28 -15.12
C LYS A 2 -15.79 1.06 -14.27
N TYR A 3 -15.18 0.42 -13.28
CA TYR A 3 -14.09 1.02 -12.51
C TYR A 3 -12.93 1.33 -13.46
N ASN A 4 -12.54 2.60 -13.57
CA ASN A 4 -11.49 3.10 -14.47
C ASN A 4 -11.77 2.79 -15.97
N PRO A 5 -12.75 3.47 -16.60
CA PRO A 5 -13.18 3.18 -17.97
C PRO A 5 -12.10 3.41 -19.03
N ASP A 6 -11.11 4.25 -18.72
CA ASP A 6 -9.98 4.57 -19.62
C ASP A 6 -8.82 3.57 -19.49
N ARG A 7 -8.94 2.55 -18.63
CA ARG A 7 -7.90 1.53 -18.45
C ARG A 7 -7.78 0.68 -19.73
N PRO A 8 -6.57 0.53 -20.29
CA PRO A 8 -6.34 -0.40 -21.40
C PRO A 8 -6.73 -1.83 -21.02
N GLU A 9 -7.33 -2.59 -21.96
CA GLU A 9 -7.75 -3.98 -21.71
C GLU A 9 -6.56 -4.91 -21.40
N ALA A 10 -5.37 -4.60 -21.92
CA ALA A 10 -4.13 -5.31 -21.64
C ALA A 10 -3.01 -4.34 -21.25
N TYR A 11 -2.26 -4.68 -20.21
CA TYR A 11 -1.08 -3.93 -19.78
C TYR A 11 0.17 -4.57 -20.37
N ASN A 12 0.97 -3.79 -21.11
CA ASN A 12 2.27 -4.27 -21.60
C ASN A 12 3.29 -4.19 -20.47
N LEU A 13 3.43 -5.28 -19.71
CA LEU A 13 4.38 -5.37 -18.60
C LEU A 13 5.85 -5.25 -19.05
N ALA A 14 6.16 -5.58 -20.30
CA ALA A 14 7.50 -5.43 -20.87
C ALA A 14 7.84 -3.98 -21.25
N ASN A 15 6.84 -3.09 -21.31
CA ASN A 15 7.00 -1.68 -21.67
C ASN A 15 6.38 -0.76 -20.63
N LEU A 16 6.68 -1.00 -19.36
CA LEU A 16 6.33 -0.07 -18.29
C LEU A 16 7.19 1.18 -18.40
N PRO A 17 6.63 2.40 -18.16
CA PRO A 17 7.40 3.62 -18.20
C PRO A 17 8.49 3.60 -17.12
N MET A 18 9.74 3.42 -17.55
CA MET A 18 10.90 3.45 -16.67
C MET A 18 11.19 4.88 -16.24
N ARG A 19 11.05 5.14 -14.94
CA ARG A 19 11.41 6.44 -14.38
C ARG A 19 12.90 6.49 -14.13
N THR A 20 13.57 7.41 -14.80
CA THR A 20 14.99 7.69 -14.58
C THR A 20 15.15 8.89 -13.65
N ALA A 21 16.31 8.99 -13.00
CA ALA A 21 16.66 10.17 -12.21
C ALA A 21 16.52 11.47 -13.04
N GLN A 22 16.91 11.44 -14.32
CA GLN A 22 16.75 12.56 -15.23
C GLN A 22 15.28 12.94 -15.42
N SER A 23 14.41 11.96 -15.69
CA SER A 23 12.98 12.21 -15.86
C SER A 23 12.35 12.80 -14.60
N TYR A 24 12.80 12.35 -13.42
CA TYR A 24 12.35 12.87 -12.14
C TYR A 24 12.74 14.35 -11.97
N TRP A 25 13.99 14.73 -12.25
CA TRP A 25 14.43 16.12 -12.17
C TRP A 25 13.68 17.05 -13.12
N GLU A 26 13.37 16.60 -14.33
CA GLU A 26 12.57 17.39 -15.27
C GLU A 26 11.14 17.62 -14.76
N ILE A 27 10.55 16.62 -14.09
CA ILE A 27 9.24 16.77 -13.45
C ILE A 27 9.31 17.79 -12.31
N ILE A 28 10.37 17.74 -11.48
CA ILE A 28 10.60 18.71 -10.41
C ILE A 28 10.72 20.13 -10.97
N LYS A 29 11.51 20.34 -12.03
CA LYS A 29 11.61 21.65 -12.70
C LYS A 29 10.25 22.14 -13.17
N LYS A 30 9.43 21.28 -13.78
CA LYS A 30 8.05 21.61 -14.20
C LYS A 30 7.16 22.01 -13.02
N LEU A 31 7.26 21.32 -11.88
CA LEU A 31 6.51 21.66 -10.66
C LEU A 31 6.91 23.02 -10.08
N PHE A 32 8.20 23.34 -10.08
CA PHE A 32 8.70 24.66 -9.64
C PHE A 32 8.31 25.78 -10.61
N ALA A 33 8.29 25.51 -11.92
CA ALA A 33 7.87 26.47 -12.94
C ALA A 33 6.34 26.67 -13.03
N ALA A 34 5.54 25.75 -12.45
CA ALA A 34 4.09 25.86 -12.47
C ALA A 34 3.60 27.03 -11.60
N THR A 35 2.96 28.02 -12.25
CA THR A 35 2.48 29.27 -11.63
C THR A 35 1.10 29.15 -10.98
N SER A 36 0.37 28.05 -11.20
CA SER A 36 -0.97 27.84 -10.64
C SER A 36 -1.11 26.50 -9.93
N LYS A 37 -2.00 26.46 -8.93
CA LYS A 37 -2.36 25.24 -8.20
C LYS A 37 -2.92 24.16 -9.14
N THR A 38 -3.72 24.56 -10.13
CA THR A 38 -4.30 23.65 -11.13
C THR A 38 -3.22 23.01 -11.99
N ALA A 39 -2.24 23.79 -12.47
CA ALA A 39 -1.12 23.25 -13.24
C ALA A 39 -0.30 22.23 -12.44
N ARG A 40 -0.04 22.52 -11.15
CA ARG A 40 0.61 21.57 -10.24
C ARG A 40 -0.19 20.28 -10.08
N VAL A 41 -1.51 20.36 -9.89
CA VAL A 41 -2.36 19.16 -9.76
C VAL A 41 -2.30 18.29 -11.02
N VAL A 42 -2.30 18.90 -12.21
CA VAL A 42 -2.20 18.17 -13.49
C VAL A 42 -0.86 17.44 -13.62
N ILE A 43 0.24 18.11 -13.27
CA ILE A 43 1.58 17.50 -13.26
C ILE A 43 1.63 16.37 -12.23
N THR A 44 1.13 16.58 -11.01
CA THR A 44 1.15 15.56 -9.95
C THR A 44 0.28 14.35 -10.32
N LYS A 45 -0.88 14.54 -10.95
CA LYS A 45 -1.73 13.42 -11.38
C LYS A 45 -1.09 12.61 -12.50
N SER A 46 -0.47 13.27 -13.48
CA SER A 46 0.15 12.57 -14.62
C SER A 46 1.47 11.89 -14.24
N THR A 47 2.20 12.44 -13.27
CA THR A 47 3.54 11.96 -12.91
C THR A 47 3.59 11.26 -11.56
N GLY A 48 2.58 11.34 -10.70
CA GLY A 48 2.64 10.87 -9.32
C GLY A 48 3.68 11.57 -8.44
N VAL A 49 4.38 12.59 -8.93
CA VAL A 49 5.39 13.36 -8.17
C VAL A 49 4.73 14.66 -7.72
N SER A 50 4.68 14.90 -6.41
CA SER A 50 4.04 16.09 -5.85
C SER A 50 5.02 17.19 -5.47
N TRP A 51 6.25 16.84 -5.10
CA TRP A 51 7.26 17.77 -4.60
C TRP A 51 8.66 17.13 -4.59
N LEU A 52 9.71 17.95 -4.48
CA LEU A 52 11.07 17.49 -4.21
C LEU A 52 11.24 17.24 -2.69
N PRO A 53 11.40 15.99 -2.23
CA PRO A 53 11.58 15.72 -0.81
C PRO A 53 12.79 16.50 -0.30
N LEU A 54 12.62 17.25 0.80
CA LEU A 54 13.73 17.94 1.47
C LEU A 54 14.87 16.98 1.81
N CYS A 55 14.53 15.71 2.07
CA CYS A 55 15.51 14.67 2.32
C CYS A 55 16.38 14.37 1.08
N ALA A 56 15.86 14.47 -0.13
CA ALA A 56 16.64 14.23 -1.36
C ALA A 56 17.72 15.31 -1.60
N ALA A 57 17.62 16.47 -0.95
CA ALA A 57 18.59 17.57 -1.07
C ALA A 57 19.65 17.60 0.05
N SER A 58 19.50 16.80 1.10
CA SER A 58 20.44 16.81 2.22
C SER A 58 21.55 15.78 2.03
N ARG A 59 22.79 16.21 2.28
CA ARG A 59 23.97 15.34 2.24
C ARG A 59 23.92 14.20 3.25
N ALA A 60 23.12 14.32 4.29
CA ALA A 60 22.88 13.27 5.28
C ALA A 60 22.08 12.08 4.69
N PHE A 61 21.46 12.26 3.52
CA PHE A 61 20.58 11.30 2.89
C PHE A 61 21.10 10.78 1.54
N LEU A 62 22.41 10.84 1.33
CA LEU A 62 23.08 10.30 0.15
C LEU A 62 23.46 8.82 0.35
N HIS A 63 23.18 7.99 -0.66
CA HIS A 63 23.65 6.61 -0.76
C HIS A 63 25.21 6.59 -0.79
N PRO A 64 25.89 5.63 -0.13
CA PRO A 64 25.38 4.40 0.50
C PRO A 64 24.93 4.55 1.96
N THR A 65 25.20 5.69 2.59
CA THR A 65 24.93 5.92 4.02
C THR A 65 23.45 6.13 4.35
N TYR A 66 22.61 6.32 3.34
CA TYR A 66 21.17 6.44 3.49
C TYR A 66 20.45 5.91 2.26
N PHE A 67 19.73 4.81 2.43
CA PHE A 67 18.62 4.46 1.57
C PHE A 67 17.45 5.35 2.00
N PRO A 68 16.72 6.05 1.11
CA PRO A 68 15.48 6.67 1.51
C PRO A 68 14.55 5.55 1.98
N LEU A 69 14.51 5.39 3.30
CA LEU A 69 13.54 4.64 4.06
C LEU A 69 12.17 5.15 3.59
N ASP A 70 11.53 4.44 2.66
CA ASP A 70 10.23 3.86 2.98
C ASP A 70 9.61 2.86 1.99
N PRO A 71 10.33 1.86 1.45
CA PRO A 71 9.64 0.74 0.81
C PRO A 71 8.60 0.12 1.76
N PHE A 72 8.85 0.16 3.07
CA PHE A 72 7.91 -0.28 4.10
C PHE A 72 6.60 0.52 4.14
N HIS A 73 6.61 1.86 4.14
CA HIS A 73 5.36 2.61 4.05
C HIS A 73 4.71 2.44 2.67
N LEU A 74 5.47 2.34 1.58
CA LEU A 74 4.89 2.10 0.26
C LEU A 74 4.14 0.77 0.22
N PHE A 75 4.78 -0.32 0.64
CA PHE A 75 4.17 -1.65 0.64
C PHE A 75 3.05 -1.75 1.67
N TYR A 76 3.34 -1.43 2.93
CA TYR A 76 2.41 -1.69 4.02
C TYR A 76 1.37 -0.59 4.21
N LYS A 77 1.78 0.69 4.22
CA LYS A 77 0.83 1.78 4.48
C LYS A 77 0.02 2.17 3.24
N ASN A 78 0.64 2.18 2.05
CA ASN A 78 -0.05 2.56 0.82
C ASN A 78 -0.64 1.34 0.12
N GLY A 79 0.15 0.28 -0.10
CA GLY A 79 -0.27 -0.92 -0.80
C GLY A 79 -1.35 -1.71 -0.05
N THR A 80 -1.03 -2.22 1.15
CA THR A 80 -1.98 -3.03 1.93
C THR A 80 -3.27 -2.27 2.23
N ALA A 81 -3.18 -1.00 2.62
CA ALA A 81 -4.37 -0.18 2.89
C ALA A 81 -5.22 0.02 1.63
N PHE A 82 -4.60 0.31 0.48
CA PHE A 82 -5.33 0.47 -0.77
C PHE A 82 -6.01 -0.82 -1.21
N ILE A 83 -5.33 -1.97 -1.11
CA ILE A 83 -5.92 -3.28 -1.41
C ILE A 83 -7.15 -3.53 -0.52
N ARG A 84 -7.04 -3.26 0.78
CA ARG A 84 -8.18 -3.36 1.71
C ARG A 84 -9.33 -2.45 1.31
N ASP A 85 -9.05 -1.20 0.93
CA ASP A 85 -10.08 -0.24 0.54
C ASP A 85 -10.79 -0.62 -0.77
N ILE A 86 -10.09 -1.27 -1.70
CA ILE A 86 -10.74 -1.85 -2.89
C ILE A 86 -11.87 -2.78 -2.46
N TRP A 87 -11.65 -3.61 -1.43
CA TRP A 87 -12.59 -4.68 -1.08
C TRP A 87 -13.72 -4.23 -0.17
N THR A 88 -13.51 -3.15 0.57
CA THR A 88 -14.43 -2.73 1.63
C THR A 88 -15.12 -1.41 1.31
N ILE A 89 -14.54 -0.58 0.44
CA ILE A 89 -15.06 0.75 0.11
C ILE A 89 -15.37 0.87 -1.39
N PHE A 90 -14.47 0.42 -2.27
CA PHE A 90 -14.59 0.71 -3.71
C PHE A 90 -15.26 -0.40 -4.52
N SER A 91 -15.42 -1.60 -3.96
CA SER A 91 -16.13 -2.72 -4.60
C SER A 91 -17.57 -2.79 -4.17
N SER A 92 -18.38 -3.40 -5.03
CA SER A 92 -19.81 -3.64 -4.86
C SER A 92 -20.10 -5.08 -4.49
N GLU A 93 -21.23 -5.36 -3.84
CA GLU A 93 -21.66 -6.72 -3.44
C GLU A 93 -21.73 -7.73 -4.59
N THR A 94 -21.83 -7.25 -5.84
CA THR A 94 -21.82 -8.10 -7.04
C THR A 94 -20.42 -8.58 -7.44
N GLU A 95 -19.37 -7.94 -6.93
CA GLU A 95 -18.00 -8.28 -7.26
C GLU A 95 -17.43 -9.32 -6.29
N THR A 96 -16.77 -10.34 -6.83
CA THR A 96 -16.17 -11.44 -6.06
C THR A 96 -15.15 -10.98 -5.02
N ILE A 97 -14.54 -9.81 -5.23
CA ILE A 97 -13.54 -9.21 -4.33
C ILE A 97 -14.16 -8.42 -3.18
N HIS A 98 -15.47 -8.23 -3.19
CA HIS A 98 -16.15 -7.45 -2.16
C HIS A 98 -16.16 -8.19 -0.83
N LEU A 99 -15.77 -7.48 0.23
CA LEU A 99 -15.80 -7.95 1.59
C LEU A 99 -16.99 -7.30 2.31
N PRO A 100 -18.05 -8.07 2.63
CA PRO A 100 -19.22 -7.55 3.34
C PRO A 100 -18.87 -6.92 4.69
N ALA A 101 -19.61 -5.88 5.08
CA ALA A 101 -19.33 -5.11 6.29
C ALA A 101 -19.32 -5.98 7.58
N ASN A 102 -20.18 -6.98 7.67
CA ASN A 102 -20.21 -7.92 8.81
C ASN A 102 -18.92 -8.75 8.88
N LYS A 103 -18.42 -9.26 7.75
CA LYS A 103 -17.14 -10.00 7.71
C LYS A 103 -15.96 -9.09 8.00
N ALA A 104 -15.98 -7.84 7.54
CA ALA A 104 -14.94 -6.86 7.85
C ALA A 104 -14.90 -6.53 9.35
N TRP A 105 -16.07 -6.42 10.00
CA TRP A 105 -16.19 -6.23 11.45
C TRP A 105 -15.68 -7.47 12.22
N GLU A 106 -16.08 -8.66 11.79
CA GLU A 106 -15.68 -9.91 12.45
C GLU A 106 -14.18 -10.15 12.34
N PHE A 107 -13.59 -9.85 11.18
CA PHE A 107 -12.14 -9.82 10.97
C PHE A 107 -11.45 -8.88 11.95
N GLY A 108 -11.97 -7.65 12.08
CA GLY A 108 -11.46 -6.67 13.04
C GLY A 108 -11.45 -7.18 14.48
N SER A 109 -12.55 -7.79 14.90
CA SER A 109 -12.69 -8.40 16.22
C SER A 109 -11.69 -9.55 16.44
N LEU A 110 -11.49 -10.41 15.45
CA LEU A 110 -10.54 -11.52 15.55
C LEU A 110 -9.08 -11.03 15.61
N VAL A 111 -8.72 -9.98 14.88
CA VAL A 111 -7.39 -9.34 15.00
C VAL A 111 -7.17 -8.82 16.42
N ALA A 112 -8.14 -8.10 16.97
CA ALA A 112 -8.04 -7.56 18.34
C ALA A 112 -7.92 -8.68 19.39
N LYS A 113 -8.61 -9.81 19.20
CA LYS A 113 -8.49 -11.00 20.05
C LYS A 113 -7.13 -11.68 19.87
N ALA A 114 -6.62 -11.77 18.64
CA ALA A 114 -5.34 -12.41 18.34
C ALA A 114 -4.14 -11.60 18.85
N MET A 115 -4.31 -10.29 19.10
CA MET A 115 -3.24 -9.41 19.58
C MET A 115 -2.55 -9.95 20.85
N VAL A 116 -3.28 -10.60 21.77
CA VAL A 116 -2.68 -11.15 23.00
C VAL A 116 -1.73 -12.33 22.76
N SER A 117 -1.78 -12.93 21.56
CA SER A 117 -0.89 -14.03 21.18
C SER A 117 0.50 -13.56 20.74
N LEU A 118 0.67 -12.27 20.43
CA LEU A 118 1.97 -11.69 20.09
C LEU A 118 2.66 -11.19 21.37
N PRO A 119 3.87 -11.69 21.69
CA PRO A 119 4.58 -11.18 22.85
C PRO A 119 4.94 -9.70 22.64
N PRO A 120 4.73 -8.82 23.65
CA PRO A 120 4.99 -7.38 23.54
C PRO A 120 6.44 -7.02 23.19
N SER A 121 7.38 -7.96 23.35
CA SER A 121 8.79 -7.80 22.96
C SER A 121 9.01 -7.82 21.43
N PHE A 122 8.08 -8.36 20.65
CA PHE A 122 8.20 -8.45 19.18
C PHE A 122 7.61 -7.22 18.48
N CYS A 123 6.42 -6.76 18.89
CA CYS A 123 5.79 -5.58 18.33
C CYS A 123 4.82 -4.91 19.31
N GLY A 124 4.48 -3.66 19.02
CA GLY A 124 3.39 -2.98 19.72
C GLY A 124 2.02 -3.62 19.44
N PRO A 125 0.96 -3.19 20.14
CA PRO A 125 -0.39 -3.72 19.95
C PRO A 125 -0.87 -3.51 18.51
N ILE A 126 -1.52 -4.54 17.96
CA ILE A 126 -2.13 -4.55 16.63
C ILE A 126 -3.63 -4.32 16.81
N HIS A 127 -4.11 -3.14 16.45
CA HIS A 127 -5.49 -2.76 16.72
C HIS A 127 -6.46 -3.33 15.68
N ASP A 128 -7.74 -3.31 16.04
CA ASP A 128 -8.85 -3.63 15.14
C ASP A 128 -8.80 -2.75 13.87
N PRO A 129 -8.55 -3.33 12.68
CA PRO A 129 -8.50 -2.60 11.43
C PRO A 129 -9.85 -1.99 11.01
N HIS A 130 -10.98 -2.62 11.35
CA HIS A 130 -12.30 -2.08 11.05
C HIS A 130 -12.53 -0.73 11.77
N LEU A 131 -12.00 -0.58 12.99
CA LEU A 131 -12.18 0.63 13.80
C LEU A 131 -11.06 1.67 13.63
N LYS A 132 -9.82 1.25 13.33
CA LYS A 132 -8.63 2.11 13.45
C LYS A 132 -7.89 2.41 12.15
N CYS A 133 -8.19 1.73 11.03
CA CYS A 133 -7.45 1.91 9.77
C CYS A 133 -7.43 3.35 9.25
N GLN A 134 -8.47 4.15 9.49
CA GLN A 134 -8.60 5.50 8.91
C GLN A 134 -7.98 6.62 9.74
N SER A 135 -7.60 6.39 11.00
CA SER A 135 -7.17 7.47 11.88
C SER A 135 -5.72 7.37 12.34
N GLN A 136 -5.21 6.17 12.68
CA GLN A 136 -3.91 6.05 13.35
C GLN A 136 -3.18 4.72 13.14
N TYR A 137 -3.52 3.93 12.11
CA TYR A 137 -2.89 2.63 11.89
C TYR A 137 -1.43 2.77 11.47
N LYS A 138 -0.52 2.24 12.30
CA LYS A 138 0.93 2.38 12.10
C LYS A 138 1.45 1.35 11.10
N VAL A 139 2.62 1.64 10.51
CA VAL A 139 3.23 0.77 9.49
C VAL A 139 3.47 -0.67 9.99
N TYR A 140 3.87 -0.85 11.25
CA TYR A 140 4.06 -2.18 11.83
C TYR A 140 2.74 -2.94 11.98
N GLU A 141 1.62 -2.23 12.17
CA GLU A 141 0.31 -2.85 12.25
C GLU A 141 -0.12 -3.34 10.87
N TRP A 142 0.12 -2.55 9.82
CA TRP A 142 -0.11 -2.98 8.44
C TRP A 142 0.75 -4.19 8.03
N MET A 143 2.00 -4.22 8.48
CA MET A 143 2.90 -5.35 8.28
C MET A 143 2.36 -6.61 8.96
N ALA A 144 1.99 -6.51 10.24
CA ALA A 144 1.43 -7.62 11.01
C ALA A 144 0.12 -8.14 10.40
N LEU A 145 -0.75 -7.24 9.93
CA LEU A 145 -1.95 -7.64 9.21
C LEU A 145 -1.61 -8.46 7.97
N LEU A 146 -0.75 -7.93 7.08
CA LEU A 146 -0.42 -8.59 5.81
C LEU A 146 0.20 -9.96 6.02
N HIS A 147 1.19 -10.05 6.90
CA HIS A 147 2.01 -11.25 7.05
C HIS A 147 1.46 -12.27 8.03
N TRP A 148 0.72 -11.85 9.07
CA TRP A 148 0.36 -12.74 10.18
C TRP A 148 -1.13 -12.98 10.33
N TYR A 149 -1.98 -12.03 9.98
CA TYR A 149 -3.40 -12.10 10.37
C TYR A 149 -4.37 -12.24 9.21
N ILE A 150 -4.12 -11.55 8.10
CA ILE A 150 -5.05 -11.50 6.97
C ILE A 150 -5.35 -12.89 6.41
N ILE A 151 -4.31 -13.69 6.13
CA ILE A 151 -4.50 -15.02 5.54
C ILE A 151 -5.17 -15.98 6.52
N PRO A 152 -4.63 -16.23 7.74
CA PRO A 152 -5.22 -17.24 8.61
C PRO A 152 -6.63 -16.86 9.10
N ILE A 153 -6.86 -15.60 9.48
CA ILE A 153 -8.20 -15.15 9.90
C ILE A 153 -9.15 -15.12 8.71
N GLY A 154 -8.67 -14.73 7.53
CA GLY A 154 -9.47 -14.74 6.31
C GLY A 154 -9.93 -16.14 5.91
N ILE A 155 -9.08 -17.17 6.08
CA ILE A 155 -9.46 -18.58 5.87
C ILE A 155 -10.58 -18.97 6.83
N GLU A 156 -10.41 -18.68 8.13
CA GLU A 156 -11.40 -19.01 9.17
C GLU A 156 -12.77 -18.35 8.90
N LEU A 157 -12.76 -17.09 8.44
CA LEU A 157 -13.98 -16.35 8.10
C LEU A 157 -14.55 -16.71 6.72
N GLY A 158 -13.97 -17.68 6.01
CA GLY A 158 -14.40 -18.07 4.67
C GLY A 158 -14.34 -16.92 3.67
N PHE A 159 -13.24 -16.17 3.66
CA PHE A 159 -12.98 -15.16 2.64
C PHE A 159 -12.82 -15.83 1.27
N ASN A 160 -13.07 -15.09 0.20
CA ASN A 160 -12.88 -15.61 -1.14
C ASN A 160 -11.41 -16.02 -1.36
N SER A 161 -11.17 -17.20 -1.91
CA SER A 161 -9.82 -17.73 -2.09
C SER A 161 -8.94 -16.88 -3.01
N LEU A 162 -9.52 -16.22 -4.04
CA LEU A 162 -8.78 -15.31 -4.92
C LEU A 162 -8.31 -14.07 -4.19
N VAL A 163 -9.11 -13.59 -3.24
CA VAL A 163 -8.77 -12.45 -2.39
C VAL A 163 -7.59 -12.78 -1.48
N LEU A 164 -7.61 -13.97 -0.86
CA LEU A 164 -6.50 -14.46 -0.05
C LEU A 164 -5.24 -14.73 -0.89
N GLN A 165 -5.40 -15.25 -2.10
CA GLN A 165 -4.31 -15.46 -3.04
C GLN A 165 -3.63 -14.14 -3.42
N ASN A 166 -4.39 -13.07 -3.66
CA ASN A 166 -3.83 -11.74 -3.94
C ASN A 166 -2.97 -11.24 -2.78
N PHE A 167 -3.39 -11.44 -1.54
CA PHE A 167 -2.57 -11.07 -0.38
C PHE A 167 -1.33 -11.94 -0.23
N SER A 168 -1.43 -13.25 -0.49
CA SER A 168 -0.27 -14.14 -0.50
C SER A 168 0.77 -13.70 -1.52
N LEU A 169 0.35 -13.42 -2.75
CA LEU A 169 1.24 -12.92 -3.82
C LEU A 169 1.83 -11.56 -3.48
N PHE A 170 1.05 -10.69 -2.82
CA PHE A 170 1.56 -9.39 -2.39
C PHE A 170 2.60 -9.54 -1.27
N ALA A 171 2.36 -10.41 -0.28
CA ALA A 171 3.33 -10.69 0.77
C ALA A 171 4.64 -11.24 0.19
N GLU A 172 4.56 -12.19 -0.75
CA GLU A 172 5.71 -12.75 -1.46
C GLU A 172 6.48 -11.68 -2.26
N ALA A 173 5.77 -10.79 -2.97
CA ALA A 173 6.40 -9.70 -3.71
C ALA A 173 7.14 -8.72 -2.77
N VAL A 174 6.58 -8.46 -1.58
CA VAL A 174 7.22 -7.64 -0.56
C VAL A 174 8.47 -8.34 -0.01
N GLU A 175 8.39 -9.63 0.32
CA GLU A 175 9.55 -10.41 0.77
C GLU A 175 10.66 -10.46 -0.28
N PHE A 176 10.31 -10.73 -1.54
CA PHE A 176 11.24 -10.71 -2.66
C PHE A 176 11.94 -9.35 -2.79
N ALA A 177 11.18 -8.25 -2.74
CA ALA A 177 11.73 -6.89 -2.83
C ALA A 177 12.64 -6.52 -1.64
N MET A 178 12.45 -7.16 -0.48
CA MET A 178 13.24 -6.92 0.73
C MET A 178 14.41 -7.90 0.89
N THR A 179 14.48 -8.94 0.08
CA THR A 179 15.58 -9.92 0.09
C THR A 179 16.77 -9.35 -0.68
N ILE A 180 17.90 -9.16 0.01
CA ILE A 180 19.15 -8.80 -0.65
C ILE A 180 19.64 -10.05 -1.40
N SER A 181 19.71 -9.96 -2.72
CA SER A 181 20.35 -10.98 -3.54
C SER A 181 21.87 -10.88 -3.36
N GLU A 182 22.51 -11.93 -2.86
CA GLU A 182 23.98 -12.06 -2.89
C GLU A 182 24.49 -12.29 -4.31
#